data_AF-A0A853F251-F1
#
_entry.id   AF-A0A853F251-F1
#
_cell.length_a   1.000
_cell.length_b   1.000
_cell.length_c   1.000
_cell.angle_alpha   90.00
_cell.angle_beta   90.00
_cell.angle_gamma   90.00
#
_symmetry.space_group_name_H-M   'P 1'
#
loop_
_entity.id
_entity.type
_entity.pdbx_description
1 polymer ?
#
loop_
_entity_poly.entity_id
_entity_poly.type
_entity_poly.pdbx_seq_one_letter_code
_entity_poly.pdbx_strand_id
1 'polypeptide(L)'
;MSTLPCVKGSVFKISGNSGNDTVYVAKGTKVDATGLTSTGGNDVVYLTGTFNEYTKQTVAGSTYTFERTVNIGGTDYQEEVSFTASNGDRVYFANGFVKIDITGDDGLSEAGVFKRIISTDIDGSESTPGLEIGLSITDDLAETSIINKAKVGTDITYTFTFKDDVTGFDKTDIEVTGGTKGAFSGSGSVYSLVVSVTDNSTTDLFVGVAKDAAIGGGIGTEYASNSHKVDTVVPSKPISLDLATEDDSGTSNSDNLTNKTSNLTITGSAEVGATIRLYNGTNTTAIGSEIVKANGTFSIDISLTQSTTPHSITARATDAAGNESLVSDALAITVDTTTATLTAQAMSVILGEDSNLVIDFSENIKAGTGNIVIHKASDNTIVETIAIDNSKISIANDKLTINPTADLTEGTYYIKMASGVITDMAGNVLCRYH
;
A
#
# COMPACT_ATOMS: atom_id res chain seq x y z
N MET A 1 31.62 -48.32 9.96
CA MET A 1 32.74 -47.69 10.70
C MET A 1 32.49 -47.88 12.19
N SER A 2 33.56 -47.95 12.98
CA SER A 2 33.59 -48.35 14.39
C SER A 2 32.67 -47.55 15.32
N THR A 3 32.06 -48.24 16.27
CA THR A 3 31.41 -47.65 17.44
C THR A 3 32.44 -46.93 18.32
N LEU A 4 32.23 -45.64 18.59
CA LEU A 4 32.95 -44.89 19.62
C LEU A 4 31.93 -44.44 20.68
N PRO A 5 32.23 -44.62 21.99
CA PRO A 5 31.38 -44.10 23.05
C PRO A 5 31.49 -42.57 23.09
N CYS A 6 30.34 -41.89 23.16
CA CYS A 6 30.29 -40.43 23.24
C CYS A 6 30.91 -39.96 24.58
N VAL A 7 32.04 -39.26 24.52
CA VAL A 7 32.65 -38.63 25.70
C VAL A 7 32.18 -37.17 25.79
N LYS A 8 31.63 -36.81 26.96
CA LYS A 8 31.13 -35.47 27.30
C LYS A 8 32.18 -34.38 27.01
N GLY A 9 31.85 -33.43 26.12
CA GLY A 9 32.71 -32.30 25.74
C GLY A 9 33.44 -32.40 24.40
N SER A 10 33.11 -33.37 23.55
CA SER A 10 33.72 -33.52 22.23
C SER A 10 33.06 -32.59 21.18
N VAL A 11 33.88 -31.96 20.32
CA VAL A 11 33.41 -31.14 19.18
C VAL A 11 33.10 -32.06 18.00
N PHE A 12 31.87 -32.00 17.47
CA PHE A 12 31.49 -32.76 16.28
C PHE A 12 31.82 -31.93 15.03
N LYS A 13 32.78 -32.41 14.23
CA LYS A 13 33.14 -31.80 12.93
C LYS A 13 32.33 -32.46 11.83
N ILE A 14 31.59 -31.66 11.08
CA ILE A 14 30.88 -32.11 9.88
C ILE A 14 31.80 -31.86 8.68
N SER A 15 32.13 -32.90 7.93
CA SER A 15 32.84 -32.79 6.65
C SER A 15 32.05 -33.58 5.60
N GLY A 16 31.26 -32.88 4.79
CA GLY A 16 30.46 -33.44 3.70
C GLY A 16 31.06 -33.07 2.34
N ASN A 17 31.03 -34.01 1.39
CA ASN A 17 31.31 -33.78 -0.03
C ASN A 17 29.98 -33.83 -0.79
N SER A 18 29.76 -32.85 -1.70
CA SER A 18 28.70 -32.74 -2.71
C SER A 18 27.44 -33.62 -2.46
N GLY A 19 26.52 -33.08 -1.67
CA GLY A 19 25.22 -33.66 -1.32
C GLY A 19 24.51 -32.76 -0.32
N ASN A 20 23.17 -32.84 -0.22
CA ASN A 20 22.43 -32.16 0.85
C ASN A 20 22.65 -32.95 2.16
N ASP A 21 23.37 -32.38 3.12
CA ASP A 21 23.59 -32.99 4.41
C ASP A 21 22.65 -32.39 5.48
N THR A 22 22.01 -33.24 6.27
CA THR A 22 21.17 -32.83 7.40
C THR A 22 21.74 -33.39 8.70
N VAL A 23 22.04 -32.51 9.66
CA VAL A 23 22.62 -32.90 10.95
C VAL A 23 21.74 -32.43 12.10
N TYR A 24 21.38 -33.39 12.96
CA TYR A 24 20.67 -33.17 14.22
C TYR A 24 21.67 -33.27 15.37
N VAL A 25 21.72 -32.25 16.22
CA VAL A 25 22.66 -32.20 17.36
C VAL A 25 21.94 -32.34 18.68
N ALA A 26 22.42 -33.28 19.49
CA ALA A 26 21.93 -33.48 20.85
C ALA A 26 22.32 -32.33 21.79
N LYS A 27 21.55 -32.18 22.87
CA LYS A 27 21.77 -31.21 23.94
C LYS A 27 23.20 -31.29 24.50
N GLY A 28 23.90 -30.15 24.50
CA GLY A 28 25.28 -30.03 25.01
C GLY A 28 26.39 -30.34 23.99
N THR A 29 26.08 -30.46 22.70
CA THR A 29 27.07 -30.74 21.65
C THR A 29 27.64 -29.45 21.05
N LYS A 30 28.98 -29.33 20.98
CA LYS A 30 29.65 -28.25 20.25
C LYS A 30 29.76 -28.62 18.76
N VAL A 31 29.20 -27.78 17.89
CA VAL A 31 29.24 -27.97 16.42
C VAL A 31 30.27 -27.04 15.80
N ASP A 32 31.18 -27.62 15.00
CA ASP A 32 32.12 -26.88 14.17
C ASP A 32 31.77 -27.11 12.69
N ALA A 33 31.14 -26.10 12.08
CA ALA A 33 30.64 -26.13 10.70
C ALA A 33 31.63 -25.57 9.67
N THR A 34 32.89 -25.34 10.05
CA THR A 34 33.91 -24.75 9.16
C THR A 34 34.27 -25.58 7.92
N GLY A 35 33.78 -26.83 7.83
CA GLY A 35 34.02 -27.75 6.71
C GLY A 35 32.94 -27.75 5.61
N LEU A 36 31.87 -26.96 5.74
CA LEU A 36 30.85 -26.86 4.70
C LEU A 36 31.41 -26.03 3.53
N THR A 37 31.52 -26.63 2.35
CA THR A 37 32.07 -25.97 1.16
C THR A 37 30.95 -25.69 0.15
N SER A 38 31.07 -24.56 -0.55
CA SER A 38 30.03 -23.98 -1.43
C SER A 38 29.74 -24.77 -2.72
N THR A 39 30.12 -26.04 -2.81
CA THR A 39 29.92 -26.87 -4.00
C THR A 39 28.83 -27.91 -3.77
N GLY A 40 27.60 -27.41 -3.75
CA GLY A 40 26.38 -28.18 -4.04
C GLY A 40 25.73 -28.87 -2.84
N GLY A 41 24.84 -28.14 -2.16
CA GLY A 41 23.88 -28.68 -1.20
C GLY A 41 23.12 -27.56 -0.47
N ASN A 42 21.82 -27.75 -0.21
CA ASN A 42 21.09 -26.97 0.80
C ASN A 42 21.35 -27.60 2.16
N ASP A 43 22.45 -27.21 2.81
CA ASP A 43 22.81 -27.76 4.11
C ASP A 43 22.05 -27.03 5.22
N VAL A 44 21.37 -27.79 6.09
CA VAL A 44 20.48 -27.23 7.13
C VAL A 44 20.90 -27.75 8.51
N VAL A 45 21.16 -26.82 9.43
CA VAL A 45 21.49 -27.12 10.83
C VAL A 45 20.27 -26.81 11.70
N TYR A 46 19.75 -27.83 12.40
CA TYR A 46 18.62 -27.70 13.30
C TYR A 46 19.08 -27.58 14.76
N LEU A 47 18.65 -26.51 15.45
CA LEU A 47 18.90 -26.25 16.86
C LEU A 47 17.71 -26.71 17.72
N THR A 48 17.95 -26.97 19.01
CA THR A 48 16.89 -27.41 19.93
C THR A 48 16.42 -26.24 20.82
N GLY A 49 15.11 -25.89 20.78
CA GLY A 49 14.47 -24.87 21.64
C GLY A 49 13.82 -23.69 20.91
N THR A 50 13.13 -22.79 21.65
CA THR A 50 12.57 -21.54 21.10
C THR A 50 13.57 -20.40 21.25
N PHE A 51 13.76 -19.55 20.23
CA PHE A 51 14.83 -18.54 20.26
C PHE A 51 14.60 -17.45 21.32
N ASN A 52 13.37 -17.25 21.79
CA ASN A 52 13.04 -16.34 22.89
C ASN A 52 13.66 -16.75 24.25
N GLU A 53 14.18 -17.97 24.36
CA GLU A 53 14.87 -18.47 25.55
C GLU A 53 16.34 -18.06 25.58
N TYR A 54 16.89 -17.51 24.48
CA TYR A 54 18.26 -17.03 24.39
C TYR A 54 18.36 -15.58 24.87
N THR A 55 19.14 -15.40 25.93
CA THR A 55 19.19 -14.18 26.73
C THR A 55 20.34 -13.26 26.33
N LYS A 56 21.29 -13.74 25.52
CA LYS A 56 22.44 -12.94 25.09
C LYS A 56 22.90 -13.31 23.68
N GLN A 57 23.12 -12.27 22.87
CA GLN A 57 23.73 -12.34 21.56
C GLN A 57 25.09 -11.64 21.60
N THR A 58 26.14 -12.31 21.12
CA THR A 58 27.46 -11.71 20.89
C THR A 58 27.81 -11.82 19.41
N VAL A 59 28.30 -10.73 18.82
CA VAL A 59 28.77 -10.70 17.43
C VAL A 59 30.27 -10.38 17.43
N ALA A 60 31.08 -11.30 16.90
CA ALA A 60 32.53 -11.14 16.78
C ALA A 60 32.98 -11.53 15.36
N GLY A 61 33.21 -10.52 14.51
CA GLY A 61 33.46 -10.75 13.09
C GLY A 61 32.24 -11.34 12.39
N SER A 62 32.44 -12.44 11.67
CA SER A 62 31.40 -13.21 10.98
C SER A 62 30.63 -14.18 11.89
N THR A 63 31.01 -14.31 13.16
CA THR A 63 30.44 -15.29 14.08
C THR A 63 29.40 -14.66 15.01
N TYR A 64 28.22 -15.29 15.05
CA TYR A 64 27.10 -14.97 15.91
C TYR A 64 26.98 -16.05 16.98
N THR A 65 26.97 -15.64 18.25
CA THR A 65 26.87 -16.53 19.41
C THR A 65 25.62 -16.18 20.23
N PHE A 66 24.81 -17.19 20.54
CA PHE A 66 23.59 -17.10 21.34
C PHE A 66 23.74 -17.94 22.59
N GLU A 67 23.44 -17.34 23.74
CA GLU A 67 23.51 -18.01 25.04
C GLU A 67 22.13 -18.07 25.68
N ARG A 68 21.81 -19.19 26.33
CA ARG A 68 20.66 -19.30 27.25
C ARG A 68 21.01 -20.07 28.51
N THR A 69 20.27 -19.80 29.58
CA THR A 69 20.32 -20.60 30.80
C THR A 69 19.12 -21.53 30.87
N VAL A 70 19.37 -22.84 30.96
CA VAL A 70 18.34 -23.86 31.07
C VAL A 70 18.40 -24.49 32.46
N ASN A 71 17.32 -24.40 33.23
CA ASN A 71 17.20 -25.11 34.50
C ASN A 71 16.71 -26.54 34.26
N ILE A 72 17.49 -27.53 34.70
CA ILE A 72 17.12 -28.95 34.58
C ILE A 72 17.24 -29.57 35.97
N GLY A 73 16.12 -30.03 36.52
CA GLY A 73 16.09 -30.66 37.84
C GLY A 73 16.66 -29.79 38.97
N GLY A 74 16.48 -28.46 38.88
CA GLY A 74 16.94 -27.50 39.90
C GLY A 74 18.39 -27.03 39.73
N THR A 75 19.09 -27.44 38.66
CA THR A 75 20.44 -26.96 38.34
C THR A 75 20.43 -26.16 37.05
N ASP A 76 21.06 -24.99 37.06
CA ASP A 76 21.19 -24.12 35.89
C ASP A 76 22.37 -24.54 35.00
N TYR A 77 22.10 -24.68 33.70
CA TYR A 77 23.09 -25.01 32.67
C TYR A 77 23.16 -23.88 31.64
N GLN A 78 24.37 -23.49 31.27
CA GLN A 78 24.59 -22.52 30.19
C GLN A 78 24.68 -23.26 28.85
N GLU A 79 23.79 -22.93 27.94
CA GLU A 79 23.82 -23.39 26.55
C GLU A 79 24.33 -22.26 25.66
N GLU A 80 25.32 -22.58 24.82
CA GLU A 80 25.92 -21.65 23.87
C GLU A 80 25.79 -22.25 22.47
N VAL A 81 25.29 -21.45 21.54
CA VAL A 81 25.16 -21.80 20.13
C VAL A 81 25.87 -20.75 19.31
N SER A 82 26.85 -21.16 18.50
CA SER A 82 27.58 -20.25 17.62
C SER A 82 27.47 -20.69 16.16
N PHE A 83 27.28 -19.74 15.25
CA PHE A 83 27.41 -19.96 13.81
C PHE A 83 28.19 -18.83 13.16
N THR A 84 28.90 -19.13 12.08
CA THR A 84 29.72 -18.17 11.32
C THR A 84 29.12 -17.98 9.94
N ALA A 85 28.75 -16.74 9.60
CA ALA A 85 28.18 -16.37 8.31
C ALA A 85 29.27 -15.87 7.35
N SER A 86 29.20 -16.28 6.09
CA SER A 86 30.18 -15.90 5.07
C SER A 86 29.99 -14.44 4.64
N ASN A 87 30.99 -13.85 3.96
CA ASN A 87 30.84 -12.51 3.40
C ASN A 87 29.73 -12.50 2.33
N GLY A 88 28.64 -11.79 2.63
CA GLY A 88 27.45 -11.67 1.76
C GLY A 88 26.18 -12.19 2.42
N ASP A 89 26.29 -13.07 3.42
CA ASP A 89 25.15 -13.69 4.07
C ASP A 89 24.41 -12.68 4.98
N ARG A 90 23.08 -12.64 4.89
CA ARG A 90 22.21 -11.79 5.72
C ARG A 90 21.48 -12.63 6.75
N VAL A 91 21.59 -12.25 8.02
CA VAL A 91 20.94 -12.97 9.12
C VAL A 91 19.85 -12.10 9.73
N TYR A 92 18.62 -12.62 9.79
CA TYR A 92 17.44 -11.93 10.33
C TYR A 92 16.91 -12.65 11.57
N PHE A 93 16.45 -11.86 12.54
CA PHE A 93 15.91 -12.33 13.81
C PHE A 93 14.56 -11.66 14.08
N ALA A 94 13.51 -12.44 14.36
CA ALA A 94 12.21 -11.91 14.81
C ALA A 94 11.42 -12.98 15.57
N ASN A 95 10.70 -12.59 16.64
CA ASN A 95 9.69 -13.39 17.34
C ASN A 95 10.07 -14.83 17.71
N GLY A 96 11.33 -15.11 18.03
CA GLY A 96 11.74 -16.47 18.37
C GLY A 96 12.20 -17.30 17.16
N PHE A 97 12.50 -16.68 16.03
CA PHE A 97 12.95 -17.31 14.79
C PHE A 97 14.28 -16.72 14.29
N VAL A 98 15.11 -17.56 13.65
CA VAL A 98 16.36 -17.16 12.95
C VAL A 98 16.23 -17.50 11.46
N LYS A 99 16.55 -16.55 10.59
CA LYS A 99 16.65 -16.75 9.13
C LYS A 99 18.06 -16.39 8.68
N ILE A 100 18.75 -17.31 7.99
CA ILE A 100 20.04 -17.06 7.35
C ILE A 100 19.83 -17.09 5.84
N ASP A 101 20.14 -15.97 5.18
CA ASP A 101 20.06 -15.76 3.73
C ASP A 101 21.48 -15.83 3.18
N ILE A 102 21.84 -16.94 2.53
CA ILE A 102 23.18 -17.19 2.01
C ILE A 102 23.21 -16.69 0.56
N THR A 103 24.01 -15.68 0.26
CA THR A 103 23.95 -15.02 -1.07
C THR A 103 24.48 -15.91 -2.19
N GLY A 104 23.64 -16.13 -3.21
CA GLY A 104 23.98 -16.91 -4.42
C GLY A 104 22.77 -17.40 -5.23
N ASP A 105 21.56 -17.30 -4.68
CA ASP A 105 20.30 -17.45 -5.40
C ASP A 105 19.48 -16.17 -5.16
N ASP A 106 19.50 -15.26 -6.13
CA ASP A 106 18.79 -13.98 -6.15
C ASP A 106 17.30 -14.17 -6.47
N GLY A 107 16.64 -15.04 -5.71
CA GLY A 107 15.18 -15.24 -5.71
C GLY A 107 14.46 -14.34 -4.71
N LEU A 108 14.72 -13.02 -4.73
CA LEU A 108 13.90 -12.05 -3.99
C LEU A 108 12.75 -11.56 -4.88
N SER A 109 11.62 -12.28 -4.83
CA SER A 109 10.31 -11.71 -5.15
C SER A 109 9.24 -12.33 -4.27
N GLU A 110 9.29 -12.02 -2.97
CA GLU A 110 8.17 -11.74 -2.06
C GLU A 110 8.62 -11.90 -0.59
N ALA A 111 8.18 -10.96 0.25
CA ALA A 111 8.64 -10.81 1.62
C ALA A 111 8.16 -11.96 2.53
N GLY A 112 9.02 -12.43 3.45
CA GLY A 112 8.55 -12.88 4.77
C GLY A 112 8.47 -14.37 5.08
N VAL A 113 9.16 -15.28 4.38
CA VAL A 113 9.16 -16.71 4.79
C VAL A 113 10.10 -16.94 5.99
N PHE A 114 9.53 -17.28 7.16
CA PHE A 114 10.19 -17.93 8.30
C PHE A 114 9.93 -19.44 8.21
N LYS A 115 10.97 -20.29 8.35
CA LYS A 115 10.81 -21.76 8.41
C LYS A 115 11.09 -22.28 9.83
N ARG A 116 10.22 -23.17 10.34
CA ARG A 116 10.24 -23.73 11.71
C ARG A 116 11.31 -24.82 11.85
N ILE A 117 12.10 -24.78 12.94
CA ILE A 117 13.10 -25.79 13.35
C ILE A 117 12.56 -26.50 14.61
N ILE A 118 12.52 -27.84 14.65
CA ILE A 118 12.10 -28.63 15.83
C ILE A 118 13.06 -29.80 16.12
N SER A 119 13.25 -30.05 17.42
CA SER A 119 14.16 -30.98 18.11
C SER A 119 13.54 -32.36 18.39
N THR A 120 14.36 -33.42 18.42
CA THR A 120 14.04 -34.77 18.96
C THR A 120 14.50 -34.97 20.43
N ASP A 121 13.86 -35.90 21.14
CA ASP A 121 13.90 -36.12 22.60
C ASP A 121 15.14 -36.90 23.13
N ILE A 122 15.34 -36.85 24.46
CA ILE A 122 16.55 -37.05 25.27
C ILE A 122 16.70 -38.47 25.87
N ASP A 123 15.83 -39.41 25.51
CA ASP A 123 15.63 -40.64 26.30
C ASP A 123 16.30 -41.90 25.73
N GLY A 124 17.40 -41.80 24.99
CA GLY A 124 18.34 -42.91 24.74
C GLY A 124 17.77 -44.23 24.16
N SER A 125 16.50 -44.29 23.78
CA SER A 125 15.89 -45.42 23.10
C SER A 125 15.93 -45.13 21.61
N GLU A 126 16.55 -46.03 20.84
CA GLU A 126 16.62 -45.92 19.39
C GLU A 126 15.21 -45.90 18.78
N SER A 127 14.69 -44.71 18.49
CA SER A 127 13.65 -44.55 17.48
C SER A 127 14.36 -44.39 16.13
N THR A 128 14.11 -45.34 15.24
CA THR A 128 14.47 -45.29 13.82
C THR A 128 14.22 -43.89 13.23
N PRO A 129 15.09 -43.37 12.37
CA PRO A 129 14.95 -42.03 11.80
C PRO A 129 13.70 -41.98 10.92
N GLY A 130 12.66 -41.29 11.40
CA GLY A 130 11.38 -41.15 10.73
C GLY A 130 10.20 -40.97 11.69
N LEU A 131 10.29 -40.03 12.63
CA LEU A 131 9.10 -39.61 13.39
C LEU A 131 8.36 -38.57 12.54
N GLU A 132 7.48 -39.04 11.66
CA GLU A 132 6.53 -38.19 10.95
C GLU A 132 5.59 -37.50 11.95
N ILE A 133 5.31 -36.22 11.69
CA ILE A 133 4.33 -35.40 12.42
C ILE A 133 3.00 -36.17 12.51
N GLY A 134 2.58 -36.51 13.73
CA GLY A 134 1.37 -37.30 13.98
C GLY A 134 0.05 -36.54 13.77
N LEU A 135 0.10 -35.21 13.56
CA LEU A 135 -1.05 -34.32 13.37
C LEU A 135 -0.69 -33.09 12.53
N SER A 136 -1.41 -32.86 11.42
CA SER A 136 -1.36 -31.61 10.65
C SER A 136 -2.68 -30.84 10.75
N ILE A 137 -2.61 -29.51 10.65
CA ILE A 137 -3.78 -28.62 10.61
C ILE A 137 -3.68 -27.77 9.35
N THR A 138 -4.69 -27.86 8.49
CA THR A 138 -4.85 -27.03 7.31
C THR A 138 -6.17 -26.30 7.35
N ASP A 139 -6.34 -25.26 6.54
CA ASP A 139 -7.61 -24.56 6.39
C ASP A 139 -7.89 -24.27 4.90
N ASP A 140 -9.08 -23.72 4.62
CA ASP A 140 -9.55 -23.40 3.27
C ASP A 140 -9.27 -21.94 2.85
N LEU A 141 -8.55 -21.16 3.66
CA LEU A 141 -8.01 -19.87 3.27
C LEU A 141 -6.64 -20.02 2.59
N ALA A 142 -6.32 -19.08 1.70
CA ALA A 142 -4.97 -18.99 1.16
C ALA A 142 -3.98 -18.61 2.27
N GLU A 143 -2.81 -19.26 2.31
CA GLU A 143 -1.80 -19.13 3.37
C GLU A 143 -1.30 -17.69 3.63
N THR A 144 -1.48 -16.76 2.67
CA THR A 144 -1.08 -15.35 2.79
C THR A 144 -2.22 -14.40 3.16
N SER A 145 -3.41 -14.93 3.46
CA SER A 145 -4.60 -14.12 3.70
C SER A 145 -4.52 -13.36 5.02
N ILE A 146 -4.60 -12.03 4.97
CA ILE A 146 -5.04 -11.24 6.12
C ILE A 146 -6.57 -11.30 6.16
N ILE A 147 -7.12 -11.56 7.34
CA ILE A 147 -8.57 -11.54 7.57
C ILE A 147 -8.99 -10.10 7.79
N ASN A 148 -9.87 -9.62 6.92
CA ASN A 148 -10.35 -8.24 6.92
C ASN A 148 -11.80 -8.13 7.41
N LYS A 149 -12.30 -6.91 7.52
CA LYS A 149 -13.67 -6.61 7.97
C LYS A 149 -14.75 -7.29 7.13
N ALA A 150 -14.54 -7.48 5.83
CA ALA A 150 -15.50 -8.18 4.98
C ALA A 150 -15.53 -9.70 5.22
N LYS A 151 -14.46 -10.26 5.81
CA LYS A 151 -14.36 -11.66 6.23
C LYS A 151 -14.80 -11.89 7.70
N VAL A 152 -15.29 -10.85 8.37
CA VAL A 152 -15.85 -11.02 9.71
C VAL A 152 -17.12 -11.87 9.63
N GLY A 153 -17.23 -12.85 10.54
CA GLY A 153 -18.33 -13.80 10.54
C GLY A 153 -18.31 -14.81 9.38
N THR A 154 -17.29 -14.80 8.51
CA THR A 154 -17.13 -15.89 7.53
C THR A 154 -16.62 -17.13 8.22
N ASP A 155 -17.19 -18.26 7.84
CA ASP A 155 -16.79 -19.58 8.31
C ASP A 155 -15.52 -20.03 7.58
N ILE A 156 -14.49 -20.36 8.36
CA ILE A 156 -13.24 -20.97 7.90
C ILE A 156 -13.24 -22.43 8.33
N THR A 157 -12.97 -23.36 7.43
CA THR A 157 -12.97 -24.78 7.73
C THR A 157 -11.56 -25.27 8.00
N TYR A 158 -11.25 -25.55 9.27
CA TYR A 158 -9.99 -26.17 9.67
C TYR A 158 -10.11 -27.69 9.58
N THR A 159 -9.13 -28.33 8.96
CA THR A 159 -9.01 -29.78 8.85
C THR A 159 -7.82 -30.28 9.65
N PHE A 160 -8.07 -31.21 10.56
CA PHE A 160 -7.10 -31.86 11.43
C PHE A 160 -6.86 -33.27 10.87
N THR A 161 -5.64 -33.55 10.45
CA THR A 161 -5.27 -34.85 9.89
C THR A 161 -4.24 -35.52 10.77
N PHE A 162 -4.65 -36.59 11.43
CA PHE A 162 -3.78 -37.47 12.19
C PHE A 162 -3.14 -38.50 11.26
N LYS A 163 -1.93 -38.95 11.60
CA LYS A 163 -1.22 -39.98 10.84
C LYS A 163 -1.93 -41.34 10.90
N ASP A 164 -2.45 -41.68 12.07
CA ASP A 164 -3.21 -42.90 12.34
C ASP A 164 -4.60 -42.54 12.87
N ASP A 165 -5.52 -43.51 12.89
CA ASP A 165 -6.84 -43.31 13.49
C ASP A 165 -6.73 -43.05 15.00
N VAL A 166 -7.41 -41.99 15.46
CA VAL A 166 -7.46 -41.59 16.86
C VAL A 166 -8.88 -41.67 17.42
N THR A 167 -8.99 -41.87 18.74
CA THR A 167 -10.26 -41.88 19.48
C THR A 167 -10.25 -40.82 20.57
N GLY A 168 -11.42 -40.30 20.94
CA GLY A 168 -11.53 -39.32 22.02
C GLY A 168 -11.11 -37.90 21.67
N PHE A 169 -10.70 -37.62 20.43
CA PHE A 169 -10.49 -36.26 19.95
C PHE A 169 -11.85 -35.57 19.70
N ASP A 170 -12.10 -34.48 20.41
CA ASP A 170 -13.32 -33.71 20.31
C ASP A 170 -13.08 -32.19 20.27
N LYS A 171 -14.18 -31.43 20.15
CA LYS A 171 -14.15 -29.97 20.01
C LYS A 171 -13.49 -29.26 21.21
N THR A 172 -13.48 -29.86 22.39
CA THR A 172 -12.90 -29.28 23.61
C THR A 172 -11.38 -29.33 23.59
N ASP A 173 -10.79 -30.26 22.84
CA ASP A 173 -9.35 -30.43 22.70
C ASP A 173 -8.67 -29.41 21.77
N ILE A 174 -9.49 -28.70 20.98
CA ILE A 174 -9.03 -27.67 20.05
C ILE A 174 -9.00 -26.33 20.79
N GLU A 175 -7.93 -25.58 20.71
CA GLU A 175 -7.88 -24.21 21.20
C GLU A 175 -8.18 -23.24 20.06
N VAL A 176 -9.05 -22.25 20.29
CA VAL A 176 -9.33 -21.18 19.32
C VAL A 176 -9.27 -19.83 20.01
N THR A 177 -8.48 -18.91 19.46
CA THR A 177 -8.40 -17.50 19.85
C THR A 177 -8.72 -16.61 18.66
N GLY A 178 -9.41 -15.48 18.86
CA GLY A 178 -9.81 -14.57 17.77
C GLY A 178 -11.02 -15.04 16.94
N GLY A 179 -11.60 -16.20 17.28
CA GLY A 179 -12.75 -16.79 16.59
C GLY A 179 -13.64 -17.60 17.53
N THR A 180 -14.82 -17.97 17.05
CA THR A 180 -15.76 -18.84 17.74
C THR A 180 -15.82 -20.21 17.09
N LYS A 181 -15.74 -21.26 17.90
CA LYS A 181 -15.82 -22.64 17.42
C LYS A 181 -17.25 -22.98 16.97
N GLY A 182 -17.42 -23.32 15.70
CA GLY A 182 -18.68 -23.72 15.06
C GLY A 182 -18.89 -25.24 15.02
N ALA A 183 -19.37 -25.75 13.90
CA ALA A 183 -19.63 -27.17 13.70
C ALA A 183 -18.33 -27.99 13.76
N PHE A 184 -18.38 -29.14 14.43
CA PHE A 184 -17.26 -30.10 14.52
C PHE A 184 -17.74 -31.45 14.00
N SER A 185 -16.95 -32.09 13.15
CA SER A 185 -17.28 -33.38 12.54
C SER A 185 -16.03 -34.17 12.18
N GLY A 186 -16.21 -35.46 11.87
CA GLY A 186 -15.13 -36.36 11.46
C GLY A 186 -14.91 -37.50 12.45
N SER A 187 -14.04 -38.43 12.08
CA SER A 187 -13.69 -39.61 12.87
C SER A 187 -12.44 -40.29 12.31
N GLY A 188 -11.83 -41.18 13.10
CA GLY A 188 -10.63 -41.90 12.68
C GLY A 188 -9.44 -40.95 12.62
N SER A 189 -8.86 -40.77 11.44
CA SER A 189 -7.68 -39.92 11.22
C SER A 189 -7.98 -38.49 10.75
N VAL A 190 -9.24 -38.15 10.41
CA VAL A 190 -9.56 -36.81 9.87
C VAL A 190 -10.77 -36.19 10.56
N TYR A 191 -10.58 -34.96 11.04
CA TYR A 191 -11.61 -34.15 11.68
C TYR A 191 -11.66 -32.76 11.08
N SER A 192 -12.79 -32.09 11.21
CA SER A 192 -12.97 -30.71 10.76
C SER A 192 -13.66 -29.87 11.82
N LEU A 193 -13.22 -28.62 11.96
CA LEU A 193 -13.85 -27.58 12.77
C LEU A 193 -14.11 -26.36 11.91
N VAL A 194 -15.37 -25.92 11.87
CA VAL A 194 -15.71 -24.60 11.34
C VAL A 194 -15.40 -23.55 12.40
N VAL A 195 -14.68 -22.49 12.04
CA VAL A 195 -14.36 -21.37 12.92
C VAL A 195 -14.80 -20.08 12.26
N SER A 196 -15.66 -19.32 12.94
CA SER A 196 -16.09 -17.99 12.49
C SER A 196 -15.23 -16.94 13.19
N VAL A 197 -14.70 -15.97 12.44
CA VAL A 197 -13.89 -14.88 12.99
C VAL A 197 -14.74 -13.98 13.88
N THR A 198 -14.22 -13.60 15.03
CA THR A 198 -14.94 -12.71 15.96
C THR A 198 -15.04 -11.29 15.40
N ASP A 199 -16.23 -10.69 15.45
CA ASP A 199 -16.46 -9.30 15.05
C ASP A 199 -15.49 -8.34 15.77
N ASN A 200 -14.85 -7.46 14.99
CA ASN A 200 -13.88 -6.47 15.46
C ASN A 200 -12.70 -7.09 16.24
N SER A 201 -12.31 -8.33 15.95
CA SER A 201 -11.12 -8.92 16.57
C SER A 201 -9.90 -8.05 16.27
N THR A 202 -9.19 -7.67 17.33
CA THR A 202 -7.86 -7.02 17.27
C THR A 202 -6.74 -8.02 17.52
N THR A 203 -7.09 -9.30 17.67
CA THR A 203 -6.17 -10.40 17.93
C THR A 203 -6.16 -11.30 16.71
N ASP A 204 -4.97 -11.79 16.34
CA ASP A 204 -4.80 -12.79 15.30
C ASP A 204 -5.67 -14.02 15.59
N LEU A 205 -6.18 -14.65 14.52
CA LEU A 205 -6.90 -15.90 14.62
C LEU A 205 -5.89 -17.01 14.86
N PHE A 206 -6.11 -17.82 15.88
CA PHE A 206 -5.28 -18.98 16.20
C PHE A 206 -6.17 -20.20 16.39
N VAL A 207 -5.79 -21.31 15.78
CA VAL A 207 -6.40 -22.63 15.96
C VAL A 207 -5.29 -23.64 16.27
N GLY A 208 -5.36 -24.29 17.42
CA GLY A 208 -4.38 -25.29 17.84
C GLY A 208 -5.04 -26.50 18.50
N VAL A 209 -4.25 -27.52 18.79
CA VAL A 209 -4.70 -28.70 19.56
C VAL A 209 -3.84 -28.82 20.81
N ALA A 210 -4.48 -29.04 21.96
CA ALA A 210 -3.80 -29.23 23.23
C ALA A 210 -3.01 -30.55 23.27
N LYS A 211 -2.02 -30.63 24.17
CA LYS A 211 -1.26 -31.87 24.38
C LYS A 211 -2.20 -32.99 24.87
N ASP A 212 -1.98 -34.21 24.39
CA ASP A 212 -2.71 -35.43 24.80
C ASP A 212 -4.24 -35.36 24.54
N ALA A 213 -4.65 -34.50 23.60
CA ALA A 213 -6.01 -34.29 23.12
C ALA A 213 -6.71 -35.53 22.55
N ALA A 214 -5.98 -36.61 22.24
CA ALA A 214 -6.53 -37.80 21.61
C ALA A 214 -5.85 -39.08 22.10
N ILE A 215 -6.57 -40.20 22.06
CA ILE A 215 -6.08 -41.52 22.46
C ILE A 215 -5.87 -42.38 21.21
N GLY A 216 -4.65 -42.92 21.07
CA GLY A 216 -4.20 -43.63 19.86
C GLY A 216 -3.49 -42.69 18.89
N GLY A 217 -2.55 -43.21 18.11
CA GLY A 217 -1.87 -42.45 17.03
C GLY A 217 -0.60 -41.69 17.40
N GLY A 218 0.05 -41.99 18.53
CA GLY A 218 1.41 -41.51 18.80
C GLY A 218 1.58 -40.01 18.60
N ILE A 219 0.71 -39.20 19.22
CA ILE A 219 0.88 -37.74 19.32
C ILE A 219 2.11 -37.46 20.19
N GLY A 220 3.29 -37.60 19.59
CA GLY A 220 4.55 -37.26 20.22
C GLY A 220 4.59 -35.76 20.40
N THR A 221 4.31 -35.28 21.61
CA THR A 221 4.72 -33.98 22.22
C THR A 221 4.64 -32.68 21.41
N GLU A 222 4.09 -32.66 20.20
CA GLU A 222 4.20 -31.55 19.26
C GLU A 222 2.85 -30.84 19.10
N TYR A 223 2.84 -29.53 19.38
CA TYR A 223 1.69 -28.66 19.16
C TYR A 223 1.54 -28.41 17.65
N ALA A 224 0.44 -28.90 17.06
CA ALA A 224 0.01 -28.46 15.74
C ALA A 224 -0.88 -27.23 15.90
N SER A 225 -0.59 -26.19 15.11
CA SER A 225 -1.36 -24.94 15.12
C SER A 225 -1.36 -24.28 13.75
N ASN A 226 -2.40 -23.50 13.49
CA ASN A 226 -2.54 -22.63 12.32
C ASN A 226 -2.97 -21.23 12.81
N SER A 227 -2.43 -20.18 12.19
CA SER A 227 -2.74 -18.80 12.58
C SER A 227 -2.84 -17.86 11.39
N HIS A 228 -3.80 -16.94 11.45
CA HIS A 228 -4.00 -15.88 10.44
C HIS A 228 -3.97 -14.50 11.09
N LYS A 229 -3.33 -13.54 10.42
CA LYS A 229 -3.40 -12.12 10.82
C LYS A 229 -4.82 -11.61 10.67
N VAL A 230 -5.30 -10.87 11.67
CA VAL A 230 -6.62 -10.24 11.63
C VAL A 230 -6.47 -8.73 11.71
N ASP A 231 -7.03 -8.05 10.72
CA ASP A 231 -7.12 -6.59 10.68
C ASP A 231 -8.52 -6.20 10.20
N THR A 232 -9.38 -5.86 11.17
CA THR A 232 -10.78 -5.47 10.89
C THR A 232 -11.00 -3.96 10.93
N VAL A 233 -9.92 -3.19 11.10
CA VAL A 233 -10.01 -1.74 11.25
C VAL A 233 -10.09 -1.12 9.87
N VAL A 234 -11.20 -0.44 9.58
CA VAL A 234 -11.31 0.31 8.32
C VAL A 234 -10.44 1.57 8.39
N PRO A 235 -9.73 1.92 7.32
CA PRO A 235 -9.02 3.19 7.25
C PRO A 235 -10.01 4.36 7.31
N SER A 236 -9.54 5.49 7.84
CA SER A 236 -10.33 6.74 7.82
C SER A 236 -10.62 7.19 6.39
N LYS A 237 -11.76 7.85 6.15
CA LYS A 237 -12.08 8.39 4.82
C LYS A 237 -11.00 9.41 4.40
N PRO A 238 -10.62 9.47 3.10
CA PRO A 238 -9.75 10.52 2.60
C PRO A 238 -10.33 11.92 2.87
N ILE A 239 -9.46 12.89 3.11
CA ILE A 239 -9.82 14.28 3.41
C ILE A 239 -8.99 15.26 2.59
N SER A 240 -9.42 16.52 2.58
CA SER A 240 -8.69 17.64 1.95
C SER A 240 -8.40 17.40 0.47
N LEU A 241 -9.38 16.85 -0.27
CA LEU A 241 -9.29 16.76 -1.72
C LEU A 241 -9.22 18.17 -2.30
N ASP A 242 -8.27 18.42 -3.19
CA ASP A 242 -8.10 19.72 -3.85
C ASP A 242 -7.52 19.56 -5.26
N LEU A 243 -7.87 20.48 -6.17
CA LEU A 243 -7.21 20.61 -7.46
C LEU A 243 -5.89 21.37 -7.26
N ALA A 244 -4.79 20.87 -7.80
CA ALA A 244 -3.51 21.55 -7.66
C ALA A 244 -3.57 22.98 -8.22
N THR A 245 -2.89 23.91 -7.55
CA THR A 245 -2.93 25.35 -7.88
C THR A 245 -2.51 25.67 -9.30
N GLU A 246 -1.61 24.87 -9.88
CA GLU A 246 -1.14 25.05 -11.27
C GLU A 246 -2.17 24.59 -12.30
N ASP A 247 -3.13 23.76 -11.89
CA ASP A 247 -4.21 23.24 -12.73
C ASP A 247 -5.51 24.03 -12.60
N ASP A 248 -5.66 24.82 -11.54
CA ASP A 248 -6.79 25.75 -11.35
C ASP A 248 -6.54 27.06 -12.13
N SER A 249 -6.86 27.05 -13.44
CA SER A 249 -6.59 28.17 -14.35
C SER A 249 -7.60 29.33 -14.28
N GLY A 250 -8.53 29.24 -13.33
CA GLY A 250 -9.62 30.15 -13.08
C GLY A 250 -9.18 31.53 -12.60
N THR A 251 -10.06 32.21 -11.86
CA THR A 251 -9.76 33.53 -11.29
C THR A 251 -9.02 33.45 -9.96
N SER A 252 -9.09 32.29 -9.32
CA SER A 252 -8.40 31.95 -8.09
C SER A 252 -7.70 30.61 -8.26
N ASN A 253 -6.75 30.31 -7.38
CA ASN A 253 -6.19 28.96 -7.21
C ASN A 253 -6.98 28.12 -6.18
N SER A 254 -8.28 28.40 -6.06
CA SER A 254 -9.19 27.73 -5.10
C SER A 254 -10.65 27.74 -5.55
N ASP A 255 -10.93 28.22 -6.77
CA ASP A 255 -12.29 28.21 -7.33
C ASP A 255 -12.56 26.91 -8.10
N ASN A 256 -11.55 26.04 -8.27
CA ASN A 256 -11.63 24.74 -8.93
C ASN A 256 -12.22 24.85 -10.35
N LEU A 257 -11.88 25.94 -11.04
CA LEU A 257 -12.30 26.23 -12.40
C LEU A 257 -11.08 26.13 -13.33
N THR A 258 -11.13 25.21 -14.28
CA THR A 258 -9.99 24.95 -15.16
C THR A 258 -10.37 24.88 -16.63
N ASN A 259 -9.47 25.32 -17.51
CA ASN A 259 -9.53 25.09 -18.94
C ASN A 259 -8.71 23.88 -19.40
N LYS A 260 -8.08 23.16 -18.47
CA LYS A 260 -7.34 21.94 -18.75
C LYS A 260 -8.26 20.72 -18.69
N THR A 261 -7.93 19.70 -19.49
CA THR A 261 -8.71 18.45 -19.58
C THR A 261 -7.91 17.20 -19.21
N SER A 262 -6.59 17.33 -19.06
CA SER A 262 -5.68 16.22 -18.78
C SER A 262 -4.54 16.67 -17.88
N ASN A 263 -3.90 15.70 -17.24
CA ASN A 263 -2.87 15.92 -16.22
C ASN A 263 -3.35 16.86 -15.10
N LEU A 264 -4.63 16.75 -14.74
CA LEU A 264 -5.19 17.48 -13.60
C LEU A 264 -4.76 16.75 -12.34
N THR A 265 -3.90 17.38 -11.54
CA THR A 265 -3.42 16.77 -10.30
C THR A 265 -4.43 16.99 -9.17
N ILE A 266 -4.98 15.89 -8.65
CA ILE A 266 -5.81 15.88 -7.45
C ILE A 266 -4.95 15.50 -6.26
N THR A 267 -4.93 16.37 -5.26
CA THR A 267 -4.20 16.15 -4.01
C THR A 267 -5.16 15.79 -2.88
N GLY A 268 -4.64 15.17 -1.82
CA GLY A 268 -5.39 14.91 -0.61
C GLY A 268 -4.58 14.15 0.44
N SER A 269 -5.23 13.81 1.55
CA SER A 269 -4.62 13.07 2.67
C SER A 269 -5.43 11.85 3.08
N ALA A 270 -4.73 10.81 3.52
CA ALA A 270 -5.29 9.53 3.97
C ALA A 270 -4.26 8.73 4.78
N GLU A 271 -4.62 7.51 5.17
CA GLU A 271 -3.74 6.61 5.91
C GLU A 271 -2.51 6.17 5.08
N VAL A 272 -1.32 6.24 5.67
CA VAL A 272 -0.05 5.90 5.02
C VAL A 272 -0.06 4.45 4.53
N GLY A 273 0.37 4.22 3.28
CA GLY A 273 0.42 2.88 2.69
C GLY A 273 -0.92 2.35 2.18
N ALA A 274 -2.04 3.03 2.46
CA ALA A 274 -3.33 2.69 1.86
C ALA A 274 -3.34 3.00 0.36
N THR A 275 -4.11 2.25 -0.40
CA THR A 275 -4.38 2.52 -1.82
C THR A 275 -5.59 3.45 -1.94
N ILE A 276 -5.40 4.60 -2.58
CA ILE A 276 -6.47 5.53 -2.95
C ILE A 276 -7.03 5.18 -4.31
N ARG A 277 -8.36 5.31 -4.43
CA ARG A 277 -9.07 5.32 -5.71
C ARG A 277 -9.92 6.58 -5.79
N LEU A 278 -9.77 7.32 -6.89
CA LEU A 278 -10.59 8.48 -7.21
C LEU A 278 -11.77 8.09 -8.09
N TYR A 279 -12.89 8.76 -7.93
CA TYR A 279 -14.11 8.54 -8.69
C TYR A 279 -14.70 9.88 -9.14
N ASN A 280 -15.47 9.85 -10.22
CA ASN A 280 -16.28 10.98 -10.68
C ASN A 280 -17.75 10.55 -10.73
N GLY A 281 -18.56 11.04 -9.80
CA GLY A 281 -19.98 10.67 -9.70
C GLY A 281 -20.25 9.38 -8.91
N THR A 282 -20.69 8.30 -9.56
CA THR A 282 -21.36 7.15 -8.91
C THR A 282 -20.48 6.25 -8.02
N ASN A 283 -19.19 6.55 -7.87
CA ASN A 283 -18.25 5.77 -7.06
C ASN A 283 -18.09 4.29 -7.50
N THR A 284 -18.34 3.96 -8.77
CA THR A 284 -18.29 2.57 -9.27
C THR A 284 -17.03 2.24 -10.06
N THR A 285 -16.51 3.20 -10.84
CA THR A 285 -15.31 3.01 -11.68
C THR A 285 -14.28 4.05 -11.27
N ALA A 286 -13.08 3.59 -10.86
CA ALA A 286 -12.01 4.49 -10.48
C ALA A 286 -11.44 5.20 -11.72
N ILE A 287 -11.20 6.51 -11.62
CA ILE A 287 -10.58 7.36 -12.64
C ILE A 287 -9.09 7.62 -12.37
N GLY A 288 -8.59 7.18 -11.22
CA GLY A 288 -7.19 7.28 -10.82
C GLY A 288 -6.94 6.47 -9.55
N SER A 289 -5.69 6.06 -9.33
CA SER A 289 -5.29 5.32 -8.14
C SER A 289 -3.82 5.50 -7.82
N GLU A 290 -3.50 5.63 -6.53
CA GLU A 290 -2.13 5.72 -6.04
C GLU A 290 -2.04 5.25 -4.59
N ILE A 291 -0.84 4.88 -4.14
CA ILE A 291 -0.56 4.54 -2.73
C ILE A 291 -0.24 5.83 -1.96
N VAL A 292 -0.82 5.98 -0.79
CA VAL A 292 -0.54 7.12 0.10
C VAL A 292 0.92 7.08 0.57
N LYS A 293 1.62 8.20 0.39
CA LYS A 293 3.04 8.34 0.71
C LYS A 293 3.28 8.33 2.23
N ALA A 294 4.54 8.16 2.64
CA ALA A 294 4.93 8.11 4.05
C ALA A 294 4.55 9.36 4.87
N ASN A 295 4.31 10.49 4.21
CA ASN A 295 3.87 11.74 4.84
C ASN A 295 2.34 11.86 4.97
N GLY A 296 1.57 10.83 4.62
CA GLY A 296 0.10 10.82 4.71
C GLY A 296 -0.62 11.51 3.55
N THR A 297 0.09 11.88 2.48
CA THR A 297 -0.49 12.58 1.32
C THR A 297 -0.50 11.70 0.08
N PHE A 298 -1.43 12.00 -0.83
CA PHE A 298 -1.48 11.43 -2.18
C PHE A 298 -1.61 12.55 -3.23
N SER A 299 -1.23 12.23 -4.45
CA SER A 299 -1.27 13.13 -5.61
C SER A 299 -1.56 12.27 -6.82
N ILE A 300 -2.69 12.46 -7.50
CA ILE A 300 -3.13 11.59 -8.60
C ILE A 300 -3.50 12.46 -9.79
N ASP A 301 -2.90 12.18 -10.94
CA ASP A 301 -3.25 12.84 -12.18
C ASP A 301 -4.46 12.18 -12.83
N ILE A 302 -5.45 12.98 -13.21
CA ILE A 302 -6.68 12.53 -13.86
C ILE A 302 -6.94 13.31 -15.16
N SER A 303 -7.94 12.87 -15.91
CA SER A 303 -8.49 13.60 -17.05
C SER A 303 -9.99 13.81 -16.84
N LEU A 304 -10.47 15.01 -17.18
CA LEU A 304 -11.87 15.41 -17.10
C LEU A 304 -12.31 16.01 -18.43
N THR A 305 -13.57 15.81 -18.79
CA THR A 305 -14.14 16.31 -20.04
C THR A 305 -14.79 17.67 -19.82
N GLN A 306 -14.93 18.47 -20.87
CA GLN A 306 -15.80 19.65 -20.82
C GLN A 306 -17.19 19.28 -20.29
N SER A 307 -17.71 20.07 -19.35
CA SER A 307 -19.03 19.84 -18.77
C SER A 307 -19.67 21.15 -18.31
N THR A 308 -20.99 21.29 -18.51
CA THR A 308 -21.76 22.44 -18.01
C THR A 308 -22.17 22.28 -16.55
N THR A 309 -22.04 21.07 -16.00
CA THR A 309 -22.22 20.78 -14.58
C THR A 309 -20.87 20.39 -13.97
N PRO A 310 -20.51 20.88 -12.76
CA PRO A 310 -19.27 20.50 -12.12
C PRO A 310 -19.13 18.98 -11.97
N HIS A 311 -17.92 18.47 -12.19
CA HIS A 311 -17.57 17.10 -11.83
C HIS A 311 -17.53 16.95 -10.31
N SER A 312 -17.97 15.81 -9.81
CA SER A 312 -17.99 15.50 -8.39
C SER A 312 -16.91 14.45 -8.09
N ILE A 313 -15.72 14.91 -7.74
CA ILE A 313 -14.57 14.06 -7.47
C ILE A 313 -14.60 13.59 -6.02
N THR A 314 -14.49 12.28 -5.82
CA THR A 314 -14.51 11.63 -4.50
C THR A 314 -13.40 10.59 -4.42
N ALA A 315 -13.02 10.22 -3.20
CA ALA A 315 -11.98 9.24 -2.94
C ALA A 315 -12.43 8.17 -1.94
N ARG A 316 -11.83 6.98 -2.07
CA ARG A 316 -11.84 5.92 -1.05
C ARG A 316 -10.42 5.42 -0.80
N ALA A 317 -10.14 5.01 0.42
CA ALA A 317 -8.90 4.34 0.80
C ALA A 317 -9.15 2.85 1.04
N THR A 318 -8.20 2.02 0.64
CA THR A 318 -8.15 0.60 0.96
C THR A 318 -6.82 0.30 1.64
N ASP A 319 -6.84 -0.27 2.84
CA ASP A 319 -5.60 -0.63 3.56
C ASP A 319 -4.94 -1.91 3.00
N ALA A 320 -3.87 -2.38 3.65
CA ALA A 320 -3.14 -3.57 3.25
C ALA A 320 -3.92 -4.89 3.46
N ALA A 321 -4.87 -4.91 4.40
CA ALA A 321 -5.75 -6.04 4.65
C ALA A 321 -6.93 -6.09 3.65
N GLY A 322 -7.17 -5.00 2.93
CA GLY A 322 -8.29 -4.85 2.01
C GLY A 322 -9.54 -4.26 2.65
N ASN A 323 -9.45 -3.65 3.84
CA ASN A 323 -10.55 -2.89 4.41
C ASN A 323 -10.73 -1.58 3.66
N GLU A 324 -11.97 -1.24 3.33
CA GLU A 324 -12.29 -0.03 2.58
C GLU A 324 -12.90 1.06 3.47
N SER A 325 -12.50 2.31 3.25
CA SER A 325 -13.02 3.47 3.95
C SER A 325 -14.42 3.86 3.49
N LEU A 326 -15.05 4.77 4.24
CA LEU A 326 -16.16 5.58 3.71
C LEU A 326 -15.68 6.48 2.54
N VAL A 327 -16.63 6.96 1.74
CA VAL A 327 -16.36 7.96 0.68
C VAL A 327 -15.95 9.29 1.31
N SER A 328 -14.98 9.97 0.72
CA SER A 328 -14.61 11.34 1.06
C SER A 328 -15.77 12.33 0.85
N ASP A 329 -15.59 13.56 1.32
CA ASP A 329 -16.42 14.67 0.82
C ASP A 329 -16.07 14.94 -0.66
N ALA A 330 -17.04 15.45 -1.42
CA ALA A 330 -16.87 15.68 -2.85
C ALA A 330 -16.13 17.00 -3.13
N LEU A 331 -15.11 16.93 -3.98
CA LEU A 331 -14.47 18.08 -4.61
C LEU A 331 -15.20 18.39 -5.92
N ALA A 332 -15.78 19.58 -6.02
CA ALA A 332 -16.46 20.04 -7.23
C ALA A 332 -15.45 20.73 -8.16
N ILE A 333 -15.27 20.21 -9.38
CA ILE A 333 -14.36 20.78 -10.38
C ILE A 333 -15.17 21.17 -11.62
N THR A 334 -15.03 22.41 -12.07
CA THR A 334 -15.64 22.88 -13.31
C THR A 334 -14.58 22.92 -14.41
N VAL A 335 -14.84 22.20 -15.50
CA VAL A 335 -13.98 22.24 -16.69
C VAL A 335 -14.67 23.11 -17.73
N ASP A 336 -13.98 24.16 -18.17
CA ASP A 336 -14.43 25.08 -19.20
C ASP A 336 -13.32 25.38 -20.21
N THR A 337 -13.42 24.73 -21.37
CA THR A 337 -12.56 24.89 -22.53
C THR A 337 -13.17 25.79 -23.60
N THR A 338 -14.33 26.40 -23.34
CA THR A 338 -15.02 27.24 -24.32
C THR A 338 -14.44 28.64 -24.25
N THR A 339 -13.98 29.15 -25.40
CA THR A 339 -13.42 30.50 -25.47
C THR A 339 -14.53 31.51 -25.71
N ALA A 340 -14.45 32.65 -25.01
CA ALA A 340 -15.32 33.78 -25.25
C ALA A 340 -15.31 34.19 -26.74
N THR A 341 -16.46 34.63 -27.25
CA THR A 341 -16.60 35.13 -28.63
C THR A 341 -17.27 36.50 -28.63
N LEU A 342 -16.98 37.33 -29.63
CA LEU A 342 -17.67 38.61 -29.80
C LEU A 342 -19.13 38.38 -30.18
N THR A 343 -20.05 39.09 -29.55
CA THR A 343 -21.47 39.05 -29.92
C THR A 343 -21.74 39.92 -31.16
N ALA A 344 -22.76 39.56 -31.95
CA ALA A 344 -23.03 40.18 -33.25
C ALA A 344 -23.28 41.70 -33.21
N GLN A 345 -23.71 42.27 -32.07
CA GLN A 345 -23.87 43.72 -31.92
C GLN A 345 -22.53 44.47 -31.86
N ALA A 346 -21.44 43.83 -31.46
CA ALA A 346 -20.12 44.45 -31.38
C ALA A 346 -19.44 44.61 -32.75
N MET A 347 -20.01 44.07 -33.83
CA MET A 347 -19.37 44.06 -35.15
C MET A 347 -19.48 45.38 -35.94
N SER A 348 -20.48 46.22 -35.65
CA SER A 348 -20.59 47.56 -36.25
C SER A 348 -21.58 48.41 -35.44
N VAL A 349 -21.09 49.50 -34.84
CA VAL A 349 -21.88 50.42 -34.01
C VAL A 349 -21.57 51.85 -34.44
N ILE A 350 -22.62 52.67 -34.58
CA ILE A 350 -22.48 54.12 -34.75
C ILE A 350 -22.48 54.74 -33.36
N LEU A 351 -21.43 55.47 -33.02
CA LEU A 351 -21.21 56.10 -31.72
C LEU A 351 -21.04 57.62 -31.90
N GLY A 352 -21.29 58.39 -30.84
CA GLY A 352 -20.88 59.80 -30.81
C GLY A 352 -19.36 59.92 -30.72
N GLU A 353 -18.81 61.06 -31.14
CA GLU A 353 -17.35 61.30 -31.11
C GLU A 353 -16.77 61.24 -29.66
N ASP A 354 -17.61 61.51 -28.66
CA ASP A 354 -17.32 61.50 -27.22
C ASP A 354 -17.69 60.19 -26.50
N SER A 355 -18.10 59.17 -27.24
CA SER A 355 -18.58 57.90 -26.67
C SER A 355 -17.45 56.90 -26.41
N ASN A 356 -17.57 56.17 -25.29
CA ASN A 356 -16.73 55.00 -25.05
C ASN A 356 -17.00 53.90 -26.09
N LEU A 357 -15.98 53.12 -26.42
CA LEU A 357 -16.13 51.92 -27.24
C LEU A 357 -16.50 50.74 -26.34
N VAL A 358 -17.64 50.10 -26.60
CA VAL A 358 -18.14 48.97 -25.80
C VAL A 358 -18.19 47.73 -26.67
N ILE A 359 -17.61 46.63 -26.16
CA ILE A 359 -17.54 45.33 -26.82
C ILE A 359 -18.19 44.28 -25.91
N ASP A 360 -19.14 43.56 -26.46
CA ASP A 360 -19.91 42.52 -25.76
C ASP A 360 -19.43 41.12 -26.16
N PHE A 361 -19.21 40.26 -25.18
CA PHE A 361 -18.73 38.88 -25.32
C PHE A 361 -19.84 37.86 -25.03
N SER A 362 -19.65 36.62 -25.46
CA SER A 362 -20.60 35.52 -25.25
C SER A 362 -20.64 34.99 -23.81
N GLU A 363 -19.70 35.43 -22.98
CA GLU A 363 -19.52 35.00 -21.60
C GLU A 363 -18.71 36.04 -20.81
N ASN A 364 -18.58 35.82 -19.50
CA ASN A 364 -17.80 36.69 -18.64
C ASN A 364 -16.32 36.64 -19.00
N ILE A 365 -15.69 37.81 -19.04
CA ILE A 365 -14.28 37.98 -19.41
C ILE A 365 -13.48 38.60 -18.27
N LYS A 366 -12.16 38.44 -18.34
CA LYS A 366 -11.19 39.10 -17.46
C LYS A 366 -10.00 39.64 -18.27
N ALA A 367 -9.31 40.61 -17.69
CA ALA A 367 -8.08 41.14 -18.25
C ALA A 367 -6.99 40.06 -18.22
N GLY A 368 -6.34 39.83 -19.36
CA GLY A 368 -5.10 39.06 -19.43
C GLY A 368 -3.90 39.99 -19.40
N THR A 369 -3.02 39.89 -20.40
CA THR A 369 -1.83 40.75 -20.51
C THR A 369 -1.68 41.33 -21.93
N GLY A 370 -1.16 42.56 -22.02
CA GLY A 370 -0.87 43.22 -23.29
C GLY A 370 -1.71 44.47 -23.54
N ASN A 371 -1.86 44.82 -24.81
CA ASN A 371 -2.43 46.09 -25.23
C ASN A 371 -3.62 45.90 -26.18
N ILE A 372 -4.57 46.82 -26.06
CA ILE A 372 -5.63 47.10 -27.03
C ILE A 372 -5.14 48.22 -27.95
N VAL A 373 -5.27 48.05 -29.26
CA VAL A 373 -4.82 49.04 -30.26
C VAL A 373 -6.00 49.49 -31.11
N ILE A 374 -6.27 50.79 -31.12
CA ILE A 374 -7.31 51.41 -31.95
C ILE A 374 -6.65 51.86 -33.26
N HIS A 375 -7.23 51.45 -34.39
CA HIS A 375 -6.77 51.83 -35.72
C HIS A 375 -7.85 52.60 -36.48
N LYS A 376 -7.41 53.54 -37.32
CA LYS A 376 -8.28 54.15 -38.32
C LYS A 376 -8.40 53.21 -39.52
N ALA A 377 -9.62 52.89 -39.93
CA ALA A 377 -9.87 51.91 -40.99
C ALA A 377 -9.46 52.40 -42.38
N SER A 378 -9.41 53.72 -42.60
CA SER A 378 -9.08 54.31 -43.91
C SER A 378 -7.63 54.09 -44.33
N ASP A 379 -6.69 54.03 -43.38
CA ASP A 379 -5.25 53.99 -43.67
C ASP A 379 -4.45 53.06 -42.73
N ASN A 380 -5.13 52.35 -41.81
CA ASN A 380 -4.55 51.47 -40.80
C ASN A 380 -3.59 52.16 -39.82
N THR A 381 -3.59 53.49 -39.74
CA THR A 381 -2.79 54.21 -38.75
C THR A 381 -3.28 53.91 -37.34
N ILE A 382 -2.34 53.84 -36.39
CA ILE A 382 -2.66 53.66 -34.97
C ILE A 382 -3.16 54.99 -34.43
N VAL A 383 -4.34 54.97 -33.83
CA VAL A 383 -4.93 56.11 -33.11
C VAL A 383 -4.42 56.11 -31.67
N GLU A 384 -4.54 54.97 -30.99
CA GLU A 384 -4.10 54.82 -29.61
C GLU A 384 -3.72 53.37 -29.31
N THR A 385 -2.76 53.19 -28.40
CA THR A 385 -2.42 51.90 -27.80
C THR A 385 -2.63 52.02 -26.29
N ILE A 386 -3.48 51.17 -25.73
CA ILE A 386 -3.90 51.21 -24.32
C ILE A 386 -3.59 49.86 -23.70
N ALA A 387 -2.82 49.83 -22.60
CA ALA A 387 -2.59 48.61 -21.84
C ALA A 387 -3.91 48.12 -21.20
N ILE A 388 -4.11 46.80 -21.11
CA ILE A 388 -5.37 46.22 -20.61
C ILE A 388 -5.66 46.58 -19.14
N ASP A 389 -4.62 46.87 -18.36
CA ASP A 389 -4.68 47.29 -16.96
C ASP A 389 -4.82 48.81 -16.76
N ASN A 390 -4.92 49.58 -17.85
CA ASN A 390 -5.05 51.03 -17.79
C ASN A 390 -6.44 51.45 -17.27
N SER A 391 -6.51 52.57 -16.54
CA SER A 391 -7.79 53.12 -16.02
C SER A 391 -8.81 53.51 -17.09
N LYS A 392 -8.39 53.60 -18.36
CA LYS A 392 -9.28 53.80 -19.52
C LYS A 392 -10.03 52.54 -19.95
N ILE A 393 -9.64 51.40 -19.40
CA ILE A 393 -10.26 50.10 -19.66
C ILE A 393 -11.08 49.71 -18.44
N SER A 394 -12.32 49.28 -18.67
CA SER A 394 -13.11 48.61 -17.63
C SER A 394 -13.76 47.36 -18.20
N ILE A 395 -13.63 46.26 -17.47
CA ILE A 395 -14.30 45.00 -17.76
C ILE A 395 -15.37 44.77 -16.69
N ALA A 396 -16.60 44.53 -17.11
CA ALA A 396 -17.70 44.17 -16.23
C ALA A 396 -18.46 43.00 -16.86
N ASN A 397 -18.38 41.82 -16.22
CA ASN A 397 -18.95 40.58 -16.74
C ASN A 397 -18.48 40.30 -18.17
N ASP A 398 -19.39 40.29 -19.12
CA ASP A 398 -19.20 40.04 -20.55
C ASP A 398 -18.91 41.30 -21.37
N LYS A 399 -18.67 42.46 -20.73
CA LYS A 399 -18.48 43.75 -21.42
C LYS A 399 -17.09 44.33 -21.19
N LEU A 400 -16.43 44.69 -22.28
CA LEU A 400 -15.22 45.50 -22.31
C LEU A 400 -15.57 46.93 -22.73
N THR A 401 -15.22 47.91 -21.91
CA THR A 401 -15.36 49.34 -22.22
C THR A 401 -13.98 49.97 -22.36
N ILE A 402 -13.78 50.72 -23.44
CA ILE A 402 -12.56 51.45 -23.76
C ILE A 402 -12.91 52.93 -23.86
N ASN A 403 -12.23 53.77 -23.08
CA ASN A 403 -12.35 55.22 -23.11
C ASN A 403 -11.07 55.83 -23.73
N PRO A 404 -11.05 56.17 -25.04
CA PRO A 404 -9.89 56.78 -25.68
C PRO A 404 -9.45 58.07 -24.97
N THR A 405 -8.17 58.46 -25.10
CA THR A 405 -7.66 59.70 -24.48
C THR A 405 -8.38 60.95 -25.00
N ALA A 406 -8.71 60.94 -26.28
CA ALA A 406 -9.34 62.03 -26.99
C ALA A 406 -10.49 61.48 -27.82
N ASP A 407 -11.52 62.31 -27.97
CA ASP A 407 -12.69 62.06 -28.82
C ASP A 407 -12.25 61.63 -30.23
N LEU A 408 -12.88 60.58 -30.74
CA LEU A 408 -12.57 60.05 -32.06
C LEU A 408 -13.26 60.92 -33.12
N THR A 409 -12.48 61.45 -34.06
CA THR A 409 -13.03 62.22 -35.19
C THR A 409 -13.93 61.35 -36.07
N GLU A 410 -14.89 61.94 -36.79
CA GLU A 410 -15.70 61.25 -37.78
C GLU A 410 -14.89 60.29 -38.69
N GLY A 411 -15.30 59.02 -38.74
CA GLY A 411 -14.64 57.98 -39.52
C GLY A 411 -14.97 56.56 -39.06
N THR A 412 -14.36 55.58 -39.72
CA THR A 412 -14.46 54.16 -39.33
C THR A 412 -13.18 53.73 -38.63
N TYR A 413 -13.32 52.98 -37.53
CA TYR A 413 -12.23 52.48 -36.71
C TYR A 413 -12.38 50.98 -36.49
N TYR A 414 -11.28 50.30 -36.19
CA TYR A 414 -11.28 48.91 -35.74
C TYR A 414 -10.29 48.73 -34.59
N ILE A 415 -10.51 47.68 -33.80
CA ILE A 415 -9.70 47.37 -32.62
C ILE A 415 -8.92 46.10 -32.89
N LYS A 416 -7.62 46.16 -32.67
CA LYS A 416 -6.74 44.98 -32.67
C LYS A 416 -6.33 44.64 -31.25
N MET A 417 -6.42 43.36 -30.93
CA MET A 417 -5.94 42.78 -29.68
C MET A 417 -5.05 41.59 -30.00
N ALA A 418 -3.93 41.47 -29.29
CA ALA A 418 -3.12 40.26 -29.35
C ALA A 418 -3.81 39.11 -28.61
N SER A 419 -3.42 37.88 -28.93
CA SER A 419 -3.82 36.70 -28.14
C SER A 419 -3.39 36.91 -26.69
N GLY A 420 -4.28 36.67 -25.74
CA GLY A 420 -4.02 36.76 -24.30
C GLY A 420 -4.32 38.12 -23.67
N VAL A 421 -4.76 39.12 -24.45
CA VAL A 421 -5.20 40.42 -23.90
C VAL A 421 -6.50 40.27 -23.11
N ILE A 422 -7.40 39.41 -23.59
CA ILE A 422 -8.64 39.03 -22.91
C ILE A 422 -8.66 37.51 -22.77
N THR A 423 -9.07 37.04 -21.60
CA THR A 423 -9.44 35.65 -21.37
C THR A 423 -10.85 35.60 -20.80
N ASP A 424 -11.50 34.44 -20.83
CA ASP A 424 -12.67 34.21 -19.97
C ASP A 424 -12.26 33.94 -18.52
N MET A 425 -13.24 33.61 -17.69
CA MET A 425 -13.05 33.31 -16.28
C MET A 425 -12.21 32.06 -16.03
N ALA A 426 -12.35 31.02 -16.88
CA ALA A 426 -11.60 29.77 -16.81
C ALA A 426 -10.17 29.88 -17.39
N GLY A 427 -9.86 31.01 -18.02
CA GLY A 427 -8.55 31.31 -18.57
C GLY A 427 -8.41 30.92 -20.04
N ASN A 428 -9.47 30.59 -20.77
CA ASN A 428 -9.33 30.40 -22.22
C ASN A 428 -9.01 31.73 -22.90
N VAL A 429 -8.03 31.68 -23.79
CA VAL A 429 -7.52 32.86 -24.46
C VAL A 429 -8.37 33.17 -25.68
N LEU A 430 -8.87 34.41 -25.76
CA LEU A 430 -9.56 34.89 -26.94
C LEU A 430 -8.65 34.82 -28.18
N CYS A 431 -9.09 34.13 -29.23
CA CYS A 431 -8.38 34.12 -30.51
C CYS A 431 -8.32 35.53 -31.13
N ARG A 432 -7.21 35.83 -31.83
CA ARG A 432 -6.92 37.15 -32.42
C ARG A 432 -8.05 37.63 -33.33
N TYR A 433 -8.65 38.79 -33.02
CA TYR A 433 -9.55 39.52 -33.91
C TYR A 433 -8.81 40.66 -34.61
N HIS A 434 -9.21 40.93 -35.86
CA HIS A 434 -8.64 41.92 -36.75
C HIS A 434 -9.54 43.14 -36.93
#